data_AF-A0A101X9M6-F1
#
_entry.id   AF-A0A101X9M6-F1
#
_cell.length_a   1.000
_cell.length_b   1.000
_cell.length_c   1.000
_cell.angle_alpha   90.00
_cell.angle_beta   90.00
_cell.angle_gamma   90.00
#
_symmetry.space_group_name_H-M   'P 1'
#
loop_
_entity.id
_entity.type
_entity.pdbx_description
1 polymer ?
#
loop_
_entity_poly.entity_id
_entity_poly.type
_entity_poly.pdbx_seq_one_letter_code
_entity_poly.pdbx_strand_id
1 'polypeptide(L)'
;MVVAGVVMSLRLVNGRGGSLLAERYVRDLERALAVAGRLESAGLKPNVVRTNPGYTVYIATTDLLRLAERDGEIRRAVALYLAEKVKNGTPRQRELAEKILQRHPFLFSRCLSASSTSLCVGRY
;
A
#
# COMPACT_ATOMS: atom_id res chain seq x y z
N MET A 1 -0.38 2.39 -8.19
CA MET A 1 -0.98 3.56 -7.48
C MET A 1 0.02 4.70 -7.45
N VAL A 2 -0.41 5.92 -7.12
CA VAL A 2 0.48 7.08 -7.00
C VAL A 2 0.57 7.51 -5.54
N VAL A 3 1.78 7.66 -5.01
CA VAL A 3 2.04 8.10 -3.64
C VAL A 3 3.00 9.28 -3.71
N ALA A 4 2.60 10.46 -3.23
CA ALA A 4 3.39 11.69 -3.31
C ALA A 4 3.91 12.02 -4.74
N GLY A 5 3.13 11.68 -5.77
CA GLY A 5 3.51 11.84 -7.18
C GLY A 5 4.45 10.76 -7.73
N VAL A 6 4.75 9.72 -6.94
CA VAL A 6 5.54 8.56 -7.36
C VAL A 6 4.62 7.40 -7.71
N VAL A 7 4.72 6.88 -8.93
CA VAL A 7 4.06 5.62 -9.30
C VAL A 7 4.72 4.47 -8.55
N MET A 8 3.93 3.73 -7.78
CA MET A 8 4.35 2.55 -6.99
C MET A 8 3.44 1.34 -7.27
N SER A 9 4.04 0.16 -7.19
CA SER A 9 3.38 -1.13 -7.30
C SER A 9 3.14 -1.73 -5.91
N LEU A 10 2.01 -2.41 -5.72
CA LEU A 10 1.71 -3.12 -4.48
C LEU A 10 2.25 -4.55 -4.53
N ARG A 11 2.87 -5.00 -3.44
CA ARG A 11 3.41 -6.35 -3.32
C ARG A 11 3.05 -6.98 -1.98
N LEU A 12 2.51 -8.19 -2.04
CA LEU A 12 2.33 -9.04 -0.85
C LEU A 12 3.64 -9.75 -0.55
N VAL A 13 4.09 -9.63 0.69
CA VAL A 13 5.30 -10.26 1.19
C VAL A 13 4.93 -11.22 2.30
N ASN A 14 5.55 -12.40 2.26
CA ASN A 14 5.29 -13.44 3.25
C ASN A 14 5.90 -13.06 4.60
N GLY A 15 5.12 -13.16 5.65
CA GLY A 15 5.50 -12.78 7.02
C GLY A 15 4.44 -13.27 8.01
N ARG A 16 4.63 -13.04 9.31
CA ARG A 16 3.84 -13.66 10.41
C ARG A 16 2.32 -13.39 10.36
N GLY A 17 1.85 -12.49 9.49
CA GLY A 17 0.45 -12.36 9.09
C GLY A 17 0.25 -11.83 7.66
N GLY A 18 1.33 -11.76 6.87
CA GLY A 18 1.37 -11.04 5.60
C GLY A 18 1.63 -9.54 5.76
N SER A 19 2.48 -9.01 4.88
CA SER A 19 2.82 -7.59 4.77
C SER A 19 2.49 -7.09 3.37
N LEU A 20 2.02 -5.85 3.28
CA LEU A 20 1.76 -5.17 2.01
C LEU A 20 2.76 -4.02 1.86
N LEU A 21 3.60 -4.10 0.85
CA LEU A 21 4.54 -3.04 0.51
C LEU A 21 4.04 -2.27 -0.70
N ALA A 22 4.32 -0.97 -0.72
CA ALA A 22 4.30 -0.21 -1.96
C ALA A 22 5.74 0.03 -2.38
N GLU A 23 6.11 -0.46 -3.56
CA GLU A 23 7.48 -0.47 -4.05
C GLU A 23 7.62 0.16 -5.44
N ARG A 24 8.79 0.71 -5.71
CA ARG A 24 9.20 1.24 -7.00
C ARG A 24 10.61 0.75 -7.31
N TYR A 25 10.74 -0.01 -8.38
CA TYR A 25 12.03 -0.40 -8.94
C TYR A 25 12.59 0.73 -9.82
N VAL A 26 13.88 0.98 -9.67
CA VAL A 26 14.68 1.88 -10.50
C VAL A 26 16.05 1.25 -10.75
N ARG A 27 16.67 1.54 -11.90
CA ARG A 27 18.01 1.01 -12.22
C ARG A 27 19.13 1.79 -11.52
N ASP A 28 18.92 3.07 -11.30
CA ASP A 28 19.96 4.01 -10.89
C ASP A 28 19.82 4.39 -9.40
N LEU A 29 20.95 4.44 -8.68
CA LEU A 29 20.96 4.81 -7.26
C LEU A 29 20.46 6.24 -7.05
N GLU A 30 20.91 7.18 -7.88
CA GLU A 30 20.51 8.58 -7.78
C GLU A 30 18.98 8.75 -7.92
N ARG A 31 18.37 8.03 -8.86
CA ARG A 31 16.91 8.01 -9.01
C ARG A 31 16.22 7.37 -7.82
N ALA A 32 16.83 6.34 -7.21
CA ALA A 32 16.30 5.72 -6.00
C ALA A 32 16.28 6.71 -4.82
N LEU A 33 17.36 7.47 -4.65
CA LEU A 33 17.47 8.51 -3.63
C LEU A 33 16.51 9.67 -3.90
N ALA A 34 16.34 10.09 -5.15
CA ALA A 34 15.35 11.12 -5.51
C ALA A 34 13.91 10.68 -5.20
N VAL A 35 13.58 9.42 -5.46
CA VAL A 35 12.28 8.84 -5.10
C VAL A 35 12.12 8.79 -3.57
N ALA A 36 13.15 8.34 -2.85
CA ALA A 36 13.13 8.29 -1.40
C ALA A 36 12.95 9.69 -0.79
N GLY A 37 13.74 10.68 -1.20
CA GLY A 37 13.64 12.06 -0.71
C GLY A 37 12.26 12.70 -0.96
N ARG A 38 11.62 12.37 -2.09
CA ARG A 38 10.23 12.80 -2.36
C ARG A 38 9.23 12.17 -1.40
N LEU A 39 9.38 10.88 -1.09
CA LEU A 39 8.52 10.19 -0.11
C LEU A 39 8.77 10.72 1.31
N GLU A 40 10.02 10.98 1.67
CA GLU A 40 10.41 11.58 2.96
C GLU A 40 9.84 12.99 3.14
N SER A 41 9.88 13.81 2.07
CA SER A 41 9.27 15.15 2.07
C SER A 41 7.74 15.09 2.27
N ALA A 42 7.11 13.97 1.95
CA ALA A 42 5.70 13.70 2.23
C ALA A 42 5.46 13.08 3.63
N GLY A 43 6.49 13.01 4.48
CA GLY A 43 6.42 12.48 5.83
C GLY A 43 6.44 10.95 5.92
N LEU A 44 6.84 10.26 4.86
CA LEU A 44 6.93 8.79 4.81
C LEU A 44 8.32 8.30 5.17
N LYS A 45 8.45 7.00 5.48
CA LYS A 45 9.72 6.35 5.79
C LYS A 45 10.07 5.31 4.72
N PRO A 46 10.59 5.73 3.56
CA PRO A 46 10.99 4.80 2.51
C PRO A 46 12.23 4.01 2.92
N ASN A 47 12.37 2.82 2.38
CA ASN A 47 13.56 1.99 2.45
C ASN A 47 14.12 1.82 1.04
N VAL A 48 15.43 2.00 0.88
CA VAL A 48 16.13 1.78 -0.40
C VAL A 48 16.97 0.52 -0.27
N VAL A 49 16.68 -0.48 -1.09
CA VAL A 49 17.39 -1.77 -1.08
C VAL A 49 17.95 -2.07 -2.45
N ARG A 50 19.20 -2.56 -2.51
CA ARG A 50 19.81 -3.01 -3.76
C ARG A 50 19.12 -4.28 -4.25
N THR A 51 18.63 -4.27 -5.48
CA THR A 51 17.94 -5.39 -6.13
C THR A 51 18.56 -5.56 -7.51
N ASN A 52 19.58 -6.42 -7.65
CA ASN A 52 20.37 -6.56 -8.88
C ASN A 52 19.46 -6.76 -10.12
N PRO A 53 19.57 -5.94 -11.20
CA PRO A 53 20.59 -4.93 -11.51
C PRO A 53 20.26 -3.46 -11.14
N GLY A 54 19.51 -3.20 -10.07
CA GLY A 54 19.10 -1.86 -9.66
C GLY A 54 18.78 -1.73 -8.16
N TYR A 55 17.78 -0.92 -7.86
CA TYR A 55 17.34 -0.56 -6.52
C TYR A 55 15.82 -0.59 -6.42
N THR A 56 15.31 -1.06 -5.29
CA THR A 56 13.90 -1.02 -4.94
C THR A 56 13.71 -0.04 -3.80
N VAL A 57 12.86 0.97 -4.02
CA VAL A 57 12.41 1.90 -2.99
C VAL A 57 11.03 1.46 -2.54
N TYR A 58 10.83 1.21 -1.24
CA TYR A 58 9.52 0.79 -0.74
C TYR A 58 9.12 1.49 0.56
N ILE A 59 7.82 1.67 0.75
CA ILE A 59 7.24 2.05 2.05
C ILE A 59 6.56 0.82 2.68
N ALA A 60 6.67 0.73 4.01
CA ALA A 60 6.15 -0.39 4.77
C ALA A 60 4.61 -0.33 4.91
N THR A 61 4.01 -1.48 5.25
CA THR A 61 2.56 -1.61 5.47
C THR A 61 2.01 -0.52 6.40
N THR A 62 2.73 -0.20 7.49
CA THR A 62 2.28 0.80 8.47
C THR A 62 2.12 2.19 7.87
N ASP A 63 3.08 2.65 7.06
CA ASP A 63 3.01 3.96 6.42
C ASP A 63 1.94 3.97 5.32
N LEU A 64 1.83 2.87 4.58
CA LEU A 64 0.80 2.71 3.55
C LEU A 64 -0.62 2.73 4.15
N LEU A 65 -0.84 2.09 5.30
CA LEU A 65 -2.14 2.10 5.98
C LEU A 65 -2.47 3.47 6.56
N ARG A 66 -1.49 4.17 7.16
CA ARG A 66 -1.67 5.57 7.62
C ARG A 66 -2.03 6.52 6.48
N LEU A 67 -1.47 6.30 5.28
CA LEU A 67 -1.87 7.03 4.08
C LEU A 67 -3.30 6.68 3.68
N ALA A 68 -3.64 5.39 3.61
CA ALA A 68 -4.99 4.93 3.28
C ALA A 68 -6.06 5.44 4.27
N GLU A 69 -5.73 5.66 5.53
CA GLU A 69 -6.66 6.26 6.49
C GLU A 69 -7.04 7.71 6.13
N ARG A 70 -6.15 8.46 5.47
CA ARG A 70 -6.35 9.89 5.17
C ARG A 70 -6.69 10.16 3.70
N ASP A 71 -6.24 9.29 2.80
CA ASP A 71 -6.39 9.43 1.35
C ASP A 71 -7.30 8.32 0.81
N GLY A 72 -8.47 8.72 0.31
CA GLY A 72 -9.48 7.80 -0.22
C GLY A 72 -9.05 7.08 -1.51
N GLU A 73 -8.21 7.71 -2.34
CA GLU A 73 -7.68 7.10 -3.57
C GLU A 73 -6.67 6.01 -3.22
N ILE A 74 -5.76 6.28 -2.27
CA ILE A 74 -4.81 5.26 -1.78
C ILE A 74 -5.57 4.11 -1.11
N ARG A 75 -6.58 4.42 -0.27
CA ARG A 75 -7.42 3.40 0.36
C ARG A 75 -8.09 2.50 -0.67
N ARG A 76 -8.71 3.11 -1.69
CA ARG A 76 -9.38 2.39 -2.77
C ARG A 76 -8.41 1.51 -3.54
N ALA A 77 -7.23 2.02 -3.88
CA ALA A 77 -6.22 1.25 -4.59
C ALA A 77 -5.75 0.03 -3.79
N VAL A 78 -5.52 0.19 -2.48
CA VAL A 78 -5.14 -0.90 -1.57
C VAL A 78 -6.26 -1.93 -1.45
N ALA A 79 -7.50 -1.47 -1.23
CA ALA A 79 -8.66 -2.35 -1.08
C ALA A 79 -8.93 -3.18 -2.35
N LEU A 80 -8.88 -2.55 -3.53
CA LEU A 80 -9.04 -3.23 -4.82
C LEU A 80 -7.95 -4.27 -5.06
N TYR A 81 -6.69 -3.92 -4.78
CA TYR A 81 -5.58 -4.86 -4.92
C TYR A 81 -5.76 -6.08 -4.00
N LEU A 82 -6.13 -5.87 -2.73
CA LEU A 82 -6.33 -6.98 -1.80
C LEU A 82 -7.53 -7.84 -2.21
N ALA A 83 -8.65 -7.25 -2.60
CA ALA A 83 -9.82 -7.98 -3.11
C ALA A 83 -9.47 -8.84 -4.34
N GLU A 84 -8.67 -8.31 -5.25
CA GLU A 84 -8.17 -9.05 -6.41
C GLU A 84 -7.28 -10.23 -5.98
N LYS A 85 -6.42 -10.06 -4.96
CA LYS A 85 -5.60 -11.15 -4.42
C LYS A 85 -6.40 -12.19 -3.65
N VAL A 86 -7.52 -11.83 -3.03
CA VAL A 86 -8.46 -12.80 -2.43
C VAL A 86 -9.13 -13.64 -3.52
N LYS A 87 -9.57 -13.00 -4.61
CA LYS A 87 -10.32 -13.67 -5.68
C LYS A 87 -9.44 -14.52 -6.59
N ASN A 88 -8.30 -13.98 -7.04
CA ASN A 88 -7.50 -14.52 -8.13
C ASN A 88 -6.04 -14.82 -7.74
N GLY A 89 -5.66 -14.58 -6.48
CA GLY A 89 -4.30 -14.85 -6.00
C GLY A 89 -4.00 -16.35 -5.84
N THR A 90 -2.72 -16.68 -5.68
CA THR A 90 -2.31 -18.03 -5.23
C THR A 90 -2.89 -18.34 -3.84
N PRO A 91 -2.99 -19.62 -3.42
CA PRO A 91 -3.51 -19.95 -2.08
C PRO A 91 -2.84 -19.14 -0.95
N ARG A 92 -1.52 -18.95 -1.04
CA ARG A 92 -0.78 -18.09 -0.11
C ARG A 92 -1.16 -16.62 -0.22
N GLN A 93 -1.25 -16.05 -1.43
CA GLN A 93 -1.64 -14.64 -1.59
C GLN A 93 -3.05 -14.36 -1.07
N ARG A 94 -3.98 -15.29 -1.30
CA ARG A 94 -5.35 -15.22 -0.81
C ARG A 94 -5.38 -15.17 0.71
N GLU A 95 -4.72 -16.13 1.38
CA GLU A 95 -4.64 -16.17 2.84
C GLU A 95 -4.04 -14.89 3.43
N LEU A 96 -2.94 -14.38 2.84
CA LEU A 96 -2.31 -13.15 3.30
C LEU A 96 -3.22 -11.93 3.09
N ALA A 97 -3.92 -11.85 1.96
CA ALA A 97 -4.84 -10.75 1.68
C ALA A 97 -6.03 -10.76 2.64
N GLU A 98 -6.65 -11.93 2.88
CA GLU A 98 -7.74 -12.09 3.85
C GLU A 98 -7.29 -11.67 5.26
N LYS A 99 -6.11 -12.09 5.71
CA LYS A 99 -5.55 -11.69 7.01
C LYS A 99 -5.30 -10.19 7.13
N ILE A 100 -4.87 -9.51 6.08
CA ILE A 100 -4.69 -8.05 6.09
C ILE A 100 -6.05 -7.36 6.18
N LEU A 101 -7.02 -7.82 5.39
CA LEU A 101 -8.37 -7.27 5.32
C LEU A 101 -9.11 -7.43 6.66
N GLN A 102 -8.98 -8.57 7.33
CA GLN A 102 -9.54 -8.80 8.67
C GLN A 102 -8.91 -7.90 9.74
N ARG A 103 -7.59 -7.65 9.66
CA ARG A 103 -6.87 -6.77 10.60
C ARG A 103 -7.17 -5.30 10.40
N HIS A 104 -7.58 -4.90 9.19
CA HIS A 104 -7.81 -3.51 8.82
C HIS A 104 -9.19 -3.31 8.16
N PRO A 105 -10.30 -3.42 8.92
CA PRO A 105 -11.65 -3.30 8.38
C PRO A 105 -11.95 -1.96 7.68
N PHE A 106 -11.22 -0.89 8.03
CA PHE A 106 -11.40 0.43 7.42
C PHE A 106 -11.12 0.45 5.91
N LEU A 107 -10.37 -0.53 5.39
CA LEU A 107 -10.12 -0.68 3.95
C LEU A 107 -11.42 -0.96 3.17
N PHE A 108 -12.45 -1.50 3.83
CA PHE A 108 -13.80 -1.67 3.26
C PHE A 108 -14.74 -0.51 3.55
N SER A 109 -14.36 0.39 4.46
CA SER A 109 -15.20 1.54 4.76
C SER A 109 -15.21 2.47 3.56
N ARG A 110 -16.31 2.39 2.81
CA ARG A 110 -16.64 3.30 1.72
C ARG A 110 -16.94 4.66 2.37
N CYS A 111 -15.91 5.47 2.58
CA CYS A 111 -16.11 6.90 2.80
C CYS A 111 -16.63 7.48 1.48
N LEU A 112 -17.95 7.51 1.32
CA LEU A 112 -18.58 8.44 0.39
C LEU A 112 -18.23 9.83 0.91
N SER A 113 -17.40 10.56 0.16
CA SER A 113 -17.21 11.99 0.35
C SER A 113 -18.53 12.69 0.00
N ALA A 114 -19.44 12.76 0.96
CA ALA A 114 -20.42 13.82 1.04
C ALA A 114 -20.06 14.64 2.27
N SER A 115 -19.86 15.93 2.04
CA SER A 115 -19.78 16.99 3.04
C SER A 115 -20.65 16.68 4.27
N SER A 116 -20.00 16.72 5.45
CA SER A 116 -20.58 16.65 6.78
C SER A 116 -21.14 15.28 7.19
N THR A 117 -20.66 14.78 8.34
CA THR A 117 -21.03 13.53 9.03
C THR A 117 -20.57 12.21 8.39
N SER A 118 -19.43 11.71 8.88
CA SER A 118 -18.94 10.35 8.61
C SER A 118 -19.79 9.31 9.33
N LEU A 119 -20.57 8.53 8.58
CA LEU A 119 -21.16 7.27 9.05
C LEU A 119 -20.48 6.10 8.34
N CYS A 120 -19.56 5.45 9.04
CA CYS A 120 -18.96 4.19 8.61
C CYS A 120 -20.00 3.09 8.76
N VAL A 121 -20.64 2.68 7.66
CA VAL A 121 -21.47 1.46 7.64
C VAL A 121 -20.58 0.29 7.21
N GLY A 122 -20.21 -0.56 8.16
CA GLY A 122 -19.66 -1.88 7.87
C GLY A 122 -20.80 -2.84 7.54
N ARG A 123 -20.75 -3.51 6.39
CA ARG A 123 -21.55 -4.71 6.11
C ARG A 123 -20.63 -5.79 5.56
N TYR A 124 -20.53 -6.89 6.30
CA TYR A 124 -20.40 -8.23 5.77
C TYR A 124 -21.72 -8.94 6.03
#